data_AF-A0A2T2T1E9-F1
#
_entry.id   AF-A0A2T2T1E9-F1
#
_cell.length_a   1.000
_cell.length_b   1.000
_cell.length_c   1.000
_cell.angle_alpha   90.00
_cell.angle_beta   90.00
_cell.angle_gamma   90.00
#
_symmetry.space_group_name_H-M   'P 1'
#
loop_
_entity.id
_entity.type
_entity.pdbx_description
1 polymer ?
#
loop_
_entity_poly.entity_id
_entity_poly.type
_entity_poly.pdbx_seq_one_letter_code
_entity_poly.pdbx_strand_id
1 'polypeptide(L)'
;MYLFDEDLTYQLVGGQELPEVGLSAEEVVGATTHDLFPEDIADRQARYYHRTLDGEKCVFEETYQGRRHRVQTVPVRGEGGEISAGMAVAQNITEQWLQREKLESRKAKVRALYDTVDRLFQASSPEEVGNVLIEVIQEALGHEGVSVRFAREGRLVATHVAESTFEFMPERPDFPIDGESVVAEIYRADETLAIEDLEASDLEPTYDYGDL
;
A
#
# COMPACT_ATOMS: atom_id res chain seq x y z
N MET A 1 -21.62 -5.82 21.58
CA MET A 1 -21.55 -7.06 22.36
C MET A 1 -22.80 -7.87 22.07
N TYR A 2 -22.62 -9.16 21.84
CA TYR A 2 -23.64 -10.13 21.49
C TYR A 2 -23.49 -11.32 22.45
N LEU A 3 -24.60 -11.89 22.88
CA LEU A 3 -24.64 -13.20 23.54
C LEU A 3 -25.32 -14.15 22.57
N PHE A 4 -24.72 -15.31 22.32
CA PHE A 4 -25.27 -16.36 21.47
C PHE A 4 -25.32 -17.70 22.21
N ASP A 5 -26.33 -18.50 21.89
CA ASP A 5 -26.52 -19.84 22.46
C ASP A 5 -25.86 -20.93 21.60
N GLU A 6 -26.12 -22.20 21.95
CA GLU A 6 -25.58 -23.38 21.25
C GLU A 6 -26.04 -23.50 19.80
N ASP A 7 -27.21 -22.95 19.47
CA ASP A 7 -27.78 -22.90 18.13
C ASP A 7 -27.28 -21.68 17.33
N LEU A 8 -26.30 -20.95 17.87
CA LEU A 8 -25.75 -19.71 17.32
C LEU A 8 -26.80 -18.60 17.13
N THR A 9 -27.88 -18.66 17.92
CA THR A 9 -28.92 -17.64 17.92
C THR A 9 -28.54 -16.54 18.91
N TYR A 10 -28.63 -15.28 18.48
CA TYR A 10 -28.32 -14.16 19.34
C TYR A 10 -29.44 -13.94 20.38
N GLN A 11 -29.10 -14.08 21.66
CA GLN A 11 -30.03 -13.96 22.79
C GLN A 11 -30.08 -12.56 23.38
N LEU A 12 -28.94 -11.86 23.34
CA LEU A 12 -28.83 -10.51 23.88
C LEU A 12 -27.87 -9.70 23.04
N VAL A 13 -28.21 -8.43 22.87
CA VAL A 13 -27.32 -7.47 22.26
C VAL A 13 -27.17 -6.26 23.15
N GLY A 14 -25.95 -5.73 23.22
CA GLY A 14 -25.63 -4.57 24.04
C GLY A 14 -24.43 -3.81 23.50
N GLY A 15 -24.41 -2.50 23.73
CA GLY A 15 -23.37 -1.59 23.24
C GLY A 15 -23.90 -0.58 22.22
N GLN A 16 -23.12 0.47 21.99
CA GLN A 16 -23.52 1.60 21.15
C GLN A 16 -23.18 1.41 19.66
N GLU A 17 -22.46 0.34 19.29
CA GLU A 17 -21.94 0.15 17.92
C GLU A 17 -22.94 -0.50 16.95
N LEU A 18 -24.10 -0.98 17.41
CA LEU A 18 -25.10 -1.66 16.56
C LEU A 18 -25.66 -0.77 15.43
N PRO A 19 -26.06 0.48 15.69
CA PRO A 19 -26.53 1.37 14.63
C PRO A 19 -25.43 1.72 13.63
N GLU A 20 -24.15 1.68 14.06
CA GLU A 20 -23.02 1.99 13.19
C GLU A 20 -22.79 0.93 12.12
N VAL A 21 -23.20 -0.32 12.37
CA VAL A 21 -23.19 -1.42 11.40
C VAL A 21 -24.55 -1.66 10.74
N GLY A 22 -25.51 -0.75 10.98
CA GLY A 22 -26.83 -0.77 10.35
C GLY A 22 -27.79 -1.82 10.93
N LEU A 23 -27.54 -2.31 12.14
CA LEU A 23 -28.38 -3.31 12.81
C LEU A 23 -29.12 -2.70 14.00
N SER A 24 -30.40 -3.03 14.16
CA SER A 24 -31.14 -2.75 15.39
C SER A 24 -31.08 -3.92 16.37
N ALA A 25 -31.30 -3.64 17.66
CA ALA A 25 -31.34 -4.71 18.67
C ALA A 25 -32.48 -5.71 18.44
N GLU A 26 -33.59 -5.25 17.87
CA GLU A 26 -34.78 -6.05 17.59
C GLU A 26 -34.56 -7.00 16.41
N GLU A 27 -33.75 -6.62 15.42
CA GLU A 27 -33.39 -7.47 14.28
C GLU A 27 -32.35 -8.54 14.65
N VAL A 28 -31.50 -8.25 15.64
CA VAL A 28 -30.41 -9.15 16.05
C VAL A 28 -30.93 -10.24 16.98
N VAL A 29 -31.77 -9.91 17.97
CA VAL A 29 -32.23 -10.89 18.95
C VAL A 29 -33.15 -11.92 18.28
N GLY A 30 -32.82 -13.20 18.42
CA GLY A 30 -33.55 -14.32 17.80
C GLY A 30 -33.09 -14.66 16.38
N ALA A 31 -32.17 -13.88 15.79
CA ALA A 31 -31.57 -14.19 14.50
C ALA A 31 -30.27 -14.99 14.68
N THR A 32 -29.90 -15.75 13.65
CA THR A 32 -28.60 -16.43 13.57
C THR A 32 -27.57 -15.55 12.84
N THR A 33 -26.30 -15.93 12.90
CA THR A 33 -25.26 -15.24 12.11
C THR A 33 -25.50 -15.32 10.60
N HIS A 34 -26.17 -16.37 10.10
CA HIS A 34 -26.51 -16.55 8.69
C HIS A 34 -27.70 -15.70 8.25
N ASP A 35 -28.56 -15.28 9.17
CA ASP A 35 -29.67 -14.37 8.87
C ASP A 35 -29.20 -12.92 8.73
N LEU A 36 -28.10 -12.55 9.41
CA LEU A 36 -27.61 -11.16 9.50
C LEU A 36 -26.46 -10.83 8.55
N PHE A 37 -25.63 -11.82 8.21
CA PHE A 37 -24.38 -11.59 7.47
C PHE A 37 -24.31 -12.43 6.19
N PRO A 38 -23.57 -11.97 5.16
CA PRO A 38 -23.24 -12.77 3.99
C PRO A 38 -22.60 -14.11 4.36
N GLU A 39 -22.83 -15.13 3.53
CA GLU A 39 -22.45 -16.53 3.78
C GLU A 39 -20.97 -16.69 4.18
N ASP A 40 -20.05 -15.99 3.52
CA ASP A 40 -18.62 -16.06 3.81
C ASP A 40 -18.24 -15.53 5.20
N ILE A 41 -18.95 -14.50 5.66
CA ILE A 41 -18.77 -13.92 7.00
C ILE A 41 -19.45 -14.81 8.03
N ALA A 42 -20.70 -15.22 7.76
CA ALA A 42 -21.49 -16.05 8.63
C ALA A 42 -20.81 -17.40 8.92
N ASP A 43 -20.32 -18.10 7.90
CA ASP A 43 -19.60 -19.37 8.04
C ASP A 43 -18.32 -19.21 8.87
N ARG A 44 -17.60 -18.11 8.64
CA ARG A 44 -16.38 -17.80 9.39
C ARG A 44 -16.70 -17.51 10.85
N GLN A 45 -17.74 -16.72 11.15
CA GLN A 45 -18.18 -16.43 12.51
C GLN A 45 -18.66 -17.70 13.22
N ALA A 46 -19.51 -18.50 12.56
CA ALA A 46 -20.01 -19.76 13.08
C ALA A 46 -18.89 -20.70 13.52
N ARG A 47 -17.82 -20.81 12.72
CA ARG A 47 -16.62 -21.59 13.08
C ARG A 47 -15.98 -21.11 14.38
N TYR A 48 -15.84 -19.81 14.61
CA TYR A 48 -15.29 -19.28 15.85
C TYR A 48 -16.25 -19.39 17.03
N TYR A 49 -17.56 -19.29 16.77
CA TYR A 49 -18.59 -19.44 17.80
C TYR A 49 -18.64 -20.87 18.32
N HIS A 50 -18.62 -21.88 17.44
CA HIS A 50 -18.51 -23.28 17.87
C HIS A 50 -17.28 -23.55 18.72
N ARG A 51 -16.09 -23.08 18.29
CA ARG A 51 -14.87 -23.19 19.13
C ARG A 51 -15.02 -22.50 20.48
N THR A 52 -15.77 -21.41 20.52
CA THR A 52 -16.05 -20.70 21.78
C THR A 52 -16.93 -21.52 22.69
N LEU A 53 -17.95 -22.18 22.14
CA LEU A 53 -18.83 -23.09 22.88
C LEU A 53 -18.09 -24.35 23.35
N ASP A 54 -17.04 -24.77 22.64
CA ASP A 54 -16.10 -25.82 23.08
C ASP A 54 -15.16 -25.36 24.21
N GLY A 55 -15.21 -24.08 24.58
CA GLY A 55 -14.47 -23.51 25.71
C GLY A 55 -13.24 -22.68 25.33
N GLU A 56 -12.98 -22.47 24.04
CA GLU A 56 -11.86 -21.66 23.58
C GLU A 56 -12.20 -20.17 23.60
N LYS A 57 -11.23 -19.32 23.94
CA LYS A 57 -11.36 -17.88 23.67
C LYS A 57 -10.81 -17.60 22.28
N CYS A 58 -11.59 -16.98 21.41
CA CYS A 58 -11.15 -16.65 20.06
C CYS A 58 -11.06 -15.13 19.86
N VAL A 59 -10.13 -14.72 18.99
CA VAL A 59 -10.02 -13.36 18.49
C VAL A 59 -9.79 -13.45 17.00
N PHE A 60 -10.60 -12.75 16.22
CA PHE A 60 -10.47 -12.70 14.78
C PHE A 60 -10.81 -11.30 14.26
N GLU A 61 -10.41 -11.03 13.03
CA GLU A 61 -10.71 -9.79 12.34
C GLU A 61 -11.54 -10.09 11.10
N GLU A 62 -12.46 -9.18 10.78
CA GLU A 62 -13.34 -9.30 9.64
C GLU A 62 -13.64 -7.93 9.03
N THR A 63 -13.99 -7.93 7.75
CA THR A 63 -14.40 -6.73 7.03
C THR A 63 -15.85 -6.89 6.63
N TYR A 64 -16.69 -5.93 7.01
CA TYR A 64 -18.10 -5.87 6.63
C TYR A 64 -18.46 -4.43 6.28
N GLN A 65 -19.12 -4.24 5.13
CA GLN A 65 -19.49 -2.92 4.60
C GLN A 65 -18.33 -1.88 4.61
N GLY A 66 -17.12 -2.32 4.23
CA GLY A 66 -15.93 -1.47 4.18
C GLY A 66 -15.33 -1.10 5.55
N ARG A 67 -15.88 -1.63 6.64
CA ARG A 67 -15.37 -1.43 8.00
C ARG A 67 -14.70 -2.70 8.50
N ARG A 68 -13.55 -2.54 9.14
CA ARG A 68 -12.80 -3.63 9.75
C ARG A 68 -13.17 -3.72 11.23
N HIS A 69 -13.59 -4.90 11.65
CA HIS A 69 -13.93 -5.19 13.03
C HIS A 69 -12.98 -6.25 13.59
N ARG A 70 -12.58 -6.06 14.84
CA ARG A 70 -11.98 -7.11 15.66
C ARG A 70 -13.08 -7.71 16.52
N VAL A 71 -13.30 -9.01 16.37
CA VAL A 71 -14.29 -9.75 17.15
C VAL A 71 -13.56 -10.64 18.14
N GLN A 72 -13.87 -10.46 19.42
CA GLN A 72 -13.41 -11.32 20.49
C GLN A 72 -14.58 -12.13 21.03
N THR A 73 -14.40 -13.44 21.16
CA THR A 73 -15.41 -14.34 21.70
C THR A 73 -14.89 -15.07 22.94
N VAL A 74 -15.75 -15.20 23.95
CA VAL A 74 -15.44 -15.88 25.21
C VAL A 74 -16.60 -16.80 25.62
N PRO A 75 -16.31 -18.00 26.15
CA PRO A 75 -17.35 -18.88 26.69
C PRO A 75 -17.94 -18.28 27.96
N VAL A 76 -19.25 -18.41 28.10
CA VAL A 76 -20.01 -18.07 29.31
C VAL A 76 -20.49 -19.36 29.95
N ARG A 77 -20.20 -19.53 31.24
CA ARG A 77 -20.58 -20.73 32.00
C ARG A 77 -21.84 -20.48 32.81
N GLY A 78 -22.75 -21.45 32.81
CA GLY A 78 -23.94 -21.46 33.65
C GLY A 78 -23.65 -21.89 35.09
N GLU A 79 -24.72 -22.00 35.89
CA GLU A 79 -24.63 -22.35 37.33
C GLU A 79 -23.99 -23.73 37.59
N GLY A 80 -24.07 -24.65 36.62
CA GLY A 80 -23.46 -25.99 36.69
C GLY A 80 -21.99 -26.06 36.28
N GLY A 81 -21.38 -24.95 35.85
CA GLY A 81 -19.99 -24.92 35.36
C GLY A 81 -19.81 -25.37 33.91
N GLU A 82 -20.86 -25.88 33.27
CA GLU A 82 -20.93 -26.15 31.83
C GLU A 82 -21.06 -24.84 31.05
N ILE A 83 -20.58 -24.84 29.81
CA ILE A 83 -20.67 -23.68 28.91
C ILE A 83 -22.10 -23.62 28.40
N SER A 84 -22.80 -22.52 28.68
CA SER A 84 -24.22 -22.36 28.33
C SER A 84 -24.45 -21.36 27.20
N ALA A 85 -23.43 -20.57 26.86
CA ALA A 85 -23.49 -19.54 25.82
C ALA A 85 -22.08 -19.06 25.45
N GLY A 86 -21.96 -18.33 24.35
CA GLY A 86 -20.79 -17.54 24.01
C GLY A 86 -21.11 -16.04 24.01
N MET A 87 -20.13 -15.23 24.41
CA MET A 87 -20.22 -13.77 24.32
C MET A 87 -19.25 -13.29 23.24
N ALA A 88 -19.74 -12.53 22.27
CA ALA A 88 -18.95 -11.85 21.25
C ALA A 88 -18.90 -10.34 21.49
N VAL A 89 -17.72 -9.74 21.38
CA VAL A 89 -17.52 -8.30 21.38
C VAL A 89 -16.85 -7.94 20.06
N ALA A 90 -17.59 -7.27 19.18
CA ALA A 90 -17.04 -6.61 18.02
C ALA A 90 -16.58 -5.20 18.42
N GLN A 91 -15.41 -4.81 17.92
CA GLN A 91 -14.88 -3.46 18.02
C GLN A 91 -14.51 -2.99 16.62
N ASN A 92 -15.00 -1.83 16.20
CA ASN A 92 -14.54 -1.19 14.98
C ASN A 92 -13.07 -0.74 15.13
N ILE A 93 -12.19 -1.30 14.29
CA ILE A 93 -10.75 -0.99 14.27
C ILE A 93 -10.34 -0.31 12.95
N THR A 94 -11.31 0.16 12.15
CA THR A 94 -11.07 0.71 10.81
C THR A 94 -10.10 1.88 10.85
N GLU A 95 -10.34 2.88 11.69
CA GLU A 95 -9.47 4.07 11.78
C GLU A 95 -8.06 3.71 12.23
N GLN A 96 -7.96 2.84 13.24
CA GLN A 96 -6.68 2.39 13.79
C GLN A 96 -5.88 1.61 12.74
N TRP A 97 -6.56 0.77 11.97
CA TRP A 97 -5.97 -0.01 10.89
C TRP A 97 -5.48 0.91 9.76
N LEU A 98 -6.31 1.85 9.30
CA LEU A 98 -5.94 2.82 8.25
C LEU A 98 -4.77 3.72 8.68
N GLN A 99 -4.77 4.20 9.93
CA GLN A 99 -3.66 5.00 10.45
C GLN A 99 -2.37 4.18 10.51
N ARG A 100 -2.44 2.93 10.96
CA ARG A 100 -1.30 2.02 10.99
C ARG A 100 -0.77 1.74 9.59
N GLU A 101 -1.65 1.42 8.64
CA GLU A 101 -1.30 1.18 7.25
C GLU A 101 -0.61 2.39 6.63
N LYS A 102 -1.18 3.59 6.81
CA LYS A 102 -0.59 4.85 6.34
C LYS A 102 0.78 5.11 6.97
N LEU A 103 0.95 4.83 8.26
CA LEU A 103 2.23 4.98 8.94
C LEU A 103 3.27 4.00 8.41
N GLU A 104 2.90 2.72 8.24
CA GLU A 104 3.80 1.71 7.70
C GLU A 104 4.19 2.00 6.25
N SER A 105 3.25 2.45 5.41
CA SER A 105 3.54 2.92 4.06
C SER A 105 4.53 4.09 4.05
N ARG A 106 4.32 5.10 4.91
CA ARG A 106 5.27 6.22 5.05
C ARG A 106 6.65 5.77 5.51
N LYS A 107 6.74 4.87 6.50
CA LYS A 107 8.01 4.30 6.96
C LYS A 107 8.71 3.52 5.86
N ALA A 108 7.98 2.74 5.07
CA ALA A 108 8.54 1.99 3.96
C ALA A 108 9.15 2.93 2.91
N LYS A 109 8.45 4.01 2.53
CA LYS A 109 8.97 5.03 1.61
C LYS A 109 10.25 5.70 2.14
N VAL A 110 10.26 6.08 3.41
CA VAL A 110 11.44 6.70 4.04
C VAL A 110 12.62 5.72 4.09
N ARG A 111 12.39 4.44 4.42
CA ARG A 111 13.45 3.41 4.39
C ARG A 111 14.02 3.22 2.99
N ALA A 112 13.16 3.12 1.98
CA ALA A 112 13.60 2.99 0.59
C ALA A 112 14.51 4.16 0.15
N LEU A 113 14.21 5.39 0.59
CA LEU A 113 15.06 6.55 0.34
C LEU A 113 16.42 6.46 1.07
N TYR A 114 16.45 6.00 2.32
CA TYR A 114 17.72 5.81 3.04
C TYR A 114 18.57 4.69 2.41
N ASP A 115 17.96 3.54 2.10
CA ASP A 115 18.66 2.42 1.47
C ASP A 115 19.26 2.84 0.11
N THR A 116 18.53 3.66 -0.63
CA THR A 116 19.00 4.29 -1.87
C THR A 116 20.25 5.15 -1.65
N VAL A 117 20.20 6.06 -0.69
CA VAL A 117 21.30 6.99 -0.39
C VAL A 117 22.54 6.22 0.07
N ASP A 118 22.37 5.21 0.92
CA ASP A 118 23.47 4.36 1.37
C ASP A 118 24.13 3.61 0.21
N ARG A 119 23.34 3.09 -0.73
CA ARG A 119 23.87 2.43 -1.95
C ARG A 119 24.64 3.39 -2.83
N LEU A 120 24.15 4.64 -3.00
CA LEU A 120 24.88 5.68 -3.73
C LEU A 120 26.21 6.02 -3.04
N PHE A 121 26.24 6.12 -1.71
CA PHE A 121 27.49 6.38 -0.96
C PHE A 121 28.48 5.21 -0.98
N GLN A 122 27.99 3.98 -1.10
CA GLN A 122 28.83 2.78 -1.18
C GLN A 122 29.33 2.49 -2.60
N ALA A 123 28.73 3.12 -3.62
CA ALA A 123 29.17 2.96 -4.99
C ALA A 123 30.64 3.40 -5.14
N SER A 124 31.47 2.46 -5.58
CA SER A 124 32.92 2.63 -5.70
C SER A 124 33.32 3.03 -7.12
N SER A 125 32.37 3.14 -8.05
CA SER A 125 32.61 3.57 -9.42
C SER A 125 31.43 4.36 -10.01
N PRO A 126 31.68 5.20 -11.04
CA PRO A 126 30.60 5.87 -11.77
C PRO A 126 29.59 4.88 -12.38
N GLU A 127 30.02 3.68 -12.74
CA GLU A 127 29.14 2.64 -13.28
C GLU A 127 28.16 2.12 -12.22
N GLU A 128 28.63 1.86 -11.00
CA GLU A 128 27.75 1.50 -9.88
C GLU A 128 26.76 2.62 -9.54
N VAL A 129 27.21 3.88 -9.57
CA VAL A 129 26.32 5.04 -9.39
C VAL A 129 25.22 5.06 -10.44
N GLY A 130 25.58 4.86 -11.71
CA GLY A 130 24.61 4.83 -12.82
C GLY A 130 23.53 3.77 -12.63
N ASN A 131 23.92 2.55 -12.26
CA ASN A 131 22.98 1.45 -11.98
C ASN A 131 22.03 1.78 -10.82
N VAL A 132 22.56 2.32 -9.72
CA VAL A 132 21.71 2.70 -8.56
C VAL A 132 20.73 3.81 -8.95
N LEU A 133 21.15 4.81 -9.73
CA LEU A 133 20.25 5.89 -10.17
C LEU A 133 19.08 5.39 -11.03
N ILE A 134 19.33 4.45 -11.95
CA ILE A 134 18.26 3.86 -12.78
C ILE A 134 17.20 3.20 -11.90
N GLU A 135 17.64 2.30 -11.00
CA GLU A 135 16.74 1.55 -10.13
C GLU A 135 15.91 2.48 -9.24
N VAL A 136 16.54 3.49 -8.64
CA VAL A 136 15.87 4.44 -7.75
C VAL A 136 14.81 5.25 -8.47
N ILE A 137 15.15 5.79 -9.64
CA ILE A 137 14.25 6.66 -10.39
C ILE A 137 13.04 5.88 -10.90
N GLN A 138 13.21 4.61 -11.27
CA GLN A 138 12.10 3.74 -11.67
C GLN A 138 11.29 3.23 -10.48
N GLU A 139 11.92 2.61 -9.49
CA GLU A 139 11.22 1.88 -8.43
C GLU A 139 10.73 2.78 -7.29
N ALA A 140 11.54 3.75 -6.87
CA ALA A 140 11.22 4.61 -5.73
C ALA A 140 10.45 5.87 -6.15
N LEU A 141 10.78 6.44 -7.30
CA LEU A 141 10.17 7.67 -7.81
C LEU A 141 9.08 7.42 -8.86
N GLY A 142 8.99 6.22 -9.43
CA GLY A 142 7.90 5.83 -10.32
C GLY A 142 7.96 6.46 -11.71
N HIS A 143 9.14 6.89 -12.16
CA HIS A 143 9.29 7.44 -13.51
C HIS A 143 9.42 6.32 -14.54
N GLU A 144 8.62 6.40 -15.61
CA GLU A 144 8.63 5.42 -16.69
C GLU A 144 9.93 5.46 -17.51
N GLY A 145 10.62 6.60 -17.55
CA GLY A 145 11.86 6.80 -18.30
C GLY A 145 12.99 7.36 -17.48
N VAL A 146 14.17 6.77 -17.62
CA VAL A 146 15.39 7.31 -17.01
C VAL A 146 16.61 6.95 -17.85
N SER A 147 17.44 7.95 -18.12
CA SER A 147 18.77 7.77 -18.71
C SER A 147 19.81 8.57 -17.93
N VAL A 148 20.98 7.96 -17.70
CA VAL A 148 22.12 8.58 -17.02
C VAL A 148 23.23 8.81 -18.03
N ARG A 149 23.67 10.07 -18.13
CA ARG A 149 24.78 10.49 -18.99
C ARG A 149 26.02 10.84 -18.16
N PHE A 150 27.17 10.30 -18.54
CA PHE A 150 28.46 10.66 -17.94
C PHE A 150 29.30 11.49 -18.92
N ALA A 151 30.03 12.47 -18.39
CA ALA A 151 31.03 13.21 -19.13
C ALA A 151 32.23 12.29 -19.45
N ARG A 152 32.49 12.07 -20.74
CA ARG A 152 33.63 11.31 -21.27
C ARG A 152 34.18 12.02 -22.49
N GLU A 153 35.48 12.31 -22.50
CA GLU A 153 36.18 12.88 -23.66
C GLU A 153 35.49 14.16 -24.24
N GLY A 154 34.99 15.04 -23.36
CA GLY A 154 34.31 16.28 -23.78
C GLY A 154 32.86 16.09 -24.25
N ARG A 155 32.27 14.90 -24.06
CA ARG A 155 30.89 14.59 -24.42
C ARG A 155 30.11 14.02 -23.24
N LEU A 156 28.80 14.26 -23.23
CA LEU A 156 27.83 13.63 -22.34
C LEU A 156 27.32 12.37 -23.04
N VAL A 157 27.79 11.22 -22.56
CA VAL A 157 27.53 9.91 -23.16
C VAL A 157 26.45 9.19 -22.37
N ALA A 158 25.39 8.73 -23.02
CA ALA A 158 24.36 7.92 -22.37
C ALA A 158 24.93 6.54 -22.03
N THR A 159 25.10 6.26 -20.73
CA THR A 159 25.79 5.05 -20.26
C THR A 159 24.87 4.04 -19.63
N HIS A 160 23.81 4.51 -18.97
CA HIS A 160 22.80 3.67 -18.34
C HIS A 160 21.45 4.18 -18.77
N VAL A 161 20.59 3.28 -19.24
CA VAL A 161 19.25 3.65 -19.63
C VAL A 161 18.30 2.52 -19.29
N ALA A 162 17.17 2.88 -18.70
CA ALA A 162 16.10 1.96 -18.42
C ALA A 162 15.54 1.36 -19.71
N GLU A 163 15.17 0.08 -19.69
CA GLU A 163 14.60 -0.63 -20.84
C GLU A 163 13.31 0.03 -21.31
N SER A 164 12.43 0.43 -20.39
CA SER A 164 11.19 1.16 -20.68
C SER A 164 11.43 2.48 -21.43
N THR A 165 12.59 3.12 -21.24
CA THR A 165 12.91 4.38 -21.95
C THR A 165 13.04 4.18 -23.46
N PHE A 166 13.37 2.98 -23.92
CA PHE A 166 13.49 2.71 -25.36
C PHE A 166 12.14 2.66 -26.08
N GLU A 167 11.03 2.52 -25.35
CA GLU A 167 9.69 2.43 -25.94
C GLU A 167 9.22 3.78 -26.50
N PHE A 168 9.58 4.88 -25.85
CA PHE A 168 9.22 6.25 -26.24
C PHE A 168 10.42 7.10 -26.68
N MET A 169 11.65 6.75 -26.29
CA MET A 169 12.87 7.45 -26.71
C MET A 169 13.94 6.47 -27.23
N PRO A 170 13.81 6.00 -28.49
CA PRO A 170 14.70 5.00 -29.07
C PRO A 170 16.11 5.55 -29.35
N GLU A 171 16.21 6.77 -29.86
CA GLU A 171 17.49 7.45 -30.12
C GLU A 171 17.92 8.31 -28.94
N ARG A 172 19.18 8.15 -28.48
CA ARG A 172 19.78 8.97 -27.42
C ARG A 172 21.21 9.32 -27.82
N PRO A 173 21.41 10.41 -28.58
CA PRO A 173 22.74 10.82 -29.02
C PRO A 173 23.61 11.32 -27.87
N ASP A 174 24.91 11.27 -28.08
CA ASP A 174 25.89 11.89 -27.18
C ASP A 174 26.05 13.37 -27.49
N PHE A 175 26.04 14.23 -26.47
CA PHE A 175 26.10 15.67 -26.64
C PHE A 175 27.50 16.21 -26.34
N PRO A 176 28.10 17.08 -27.18
CA PRO A 176 29.30 17.82 -26.79
C PRO A 176 29.01 18.67 -25.54
N ILE A 177 29.87 18.60 -24.52
CA ILE A 177 29.71 19.39 -23.28
C ILE A 177 29.71 20.89 -23.59
N ASP A 178 30.50 21.33 -24.57
CA ASP A 178 30.57 22.73 -24.97
C ASP A 178 29.52 23.15 -26.02
N GLY A 179 28.64 22.23 -26.43
CA GLY A 179 27.63 22.46 -27.45
C GLY A 179 26.46 23.33 -27.00
N GLU A 180 25.51 23.58 -27.91
CA GLU A 180 24.33 24.43 -27.69
C GLU A 180 23.08 23.60 -27.32
N SER A 181 23.23 22.31 -27.00
CA SER A 181 22.08 21.51 -26.58
C SER A 181 21.64 21.89 -25.17
N VAL A 182 20.33 21.86 -24.93
CA VAL A 182 19.74 22.10 -23.60
C VAL A 182 20.39 21.19 -22.53
N VAL A 183 20.69 19.93 -22.88
CA VAL A 183 21.37 18.98 -21.99
C VAL A 183 22.79 19.46 -21.62
N ALA A 184 23.55 20.01 -22.57
CA ALA A 184 24.90 20.52 -22.36
C ALA A 184 24.91 21.84 -21.56
N GLU A 185 23.92 22.70 -21.79
CA GLU A 185 23.71 23.93 -21.02
C GLU A 185 23.40 23.63 -19.55
N ILE A 186 22.42 22.77 -19.28
CA ILE A 186 22.04 22.33 -17.93
C ILE A 186 23.25 21.73 -17.20
N TYR A 187 24.00 20.84 -17.88
CA TYR A 187 25.18 20.21 -17.30
C TYR A 187 26.25 21.24 -16.89
N ARG A 188 26.51 22.26 -17.73
CA ARG A 188 27.50 23.32 -17.42
C ARG A 188 27.01 24.29 -16.36
N ALA A 189 25.70 24.54 -16.30
CA ALA A 189 25.08 25.44 -15.33
C ALA A 189 24.92 24.82 -13.93
N ASP A 190 24.99 23.49 -13.82
CA ASP A 190 24.67 22.72 -12.60
C ASP A 190 23.23 23.00 -12.12
N GLU A 191 22.31 23.17 -13.06
CA GLU A 191 20.90 23.45 -12.81
C GLU A 191 20.03 22.22 -13.06
N THR A 192 18.79 22.26 -12.57
CA THR A 192 17.78 21.25 -12.87
C THR A 192 16.69 21.90 -13.70
N LEU A 193 16.40 21.33 -14.88
CA LEU A 193 15.28 21.71 -15.72
C LEU A 193 14.17 20.67 -15.61
N ALA A 194 12.96 21.11 -15.29
CA ALA A 194 11.76 20.30 -15.35
C ALA A 194 10.81 20.91 -16.39
N ILE A 195 10.33 20.08 -17.30
CA ILE A 195 9.40 20.46 -18.36
C ILE A 195 8.17 19.56 -18.20
N GLU A 196 7.00 20.16 -18.03
CA GLU A 196 5.74 19.40 -17.85
C GLU A 196 5.25 18.78 -19.16
N ASP A 197 5.52 19.45 -20.29
CA ASP A 197 5.17 19.01 -21.63
C ASP A 197 6.28 19.45 -22.61
N LEU A 198 6.96 18.46 -23.18
CA LEU A 198 8.08 18.67 -24.09
C LEU A 198 7.60 19.17 -25.47
N GLU A 199 6.41 18.77 -25.94
CA GLU A 199 5.84 19.20 -27.22
C GLU A 199 5.37 20.66 -27.17
N ALA A 200 4.93 21.13 -26.00
CA ALA A 200 4.44 22.48 -25.79
C ALA A 200 5.53 23.51 -25.41
N SER A 201 6.80 23.08 -25.30
CA SER A 201 7.89 23.95 -24.89
C SER A 201 8.48 24.76 -26.07
N ASP A 202 8.81 26.04 -25.84
CA ASP A 202 9.49 26.91 -26.82
C ASP A 202 10.97 26.52 -27.06
N LEU A 203 11.42 25.39 -26.49
CA LEU A 203 12.74 24.85 -26.77
C LEU A 203 12.66 24.20 -28.15
N GLU A 204 13.33 24.77 -29.16
CA GLU A 204 13.51 24.07 -30.43
C GLU A 204 14.25 22.74 -30.12
N PRO A 205 13.60 21.58 -30.26
CA PRO A 205 14.29 20.32 -30.04
C PRO A 205 15.36 20.24 -31.11
N THR A 206 16.63 20.34 -30.71
CA THR A 206 17.74 20.24 -31.67
C THR A 206 17.78 18.85 -32.33
N TYR A 207 17.05 17.88 -31.75
CA TYR A 207 16.89 16.51 -32.19
C TYR A 207 15.48 16.00 -31.88
N ASP A 208 15.01 15.06 -32.69
CA ASP A 208 13.76 14.32 -32.49
C ASP A 208 13.90 13.40 -31.26
N TYR A 209 13.08 13.62 -30.23
CA TYR A 209 13.09 12.86 -28.99
C TYR A 209 12.06 11.72 -28.96
N GLY A 210 11.37 11.47 -30.08
CA GLY A 210 10.27 10.51 -30.19
C GLY A 210 8.93 11.09 -29.69
N ASP A 211 7.84 10.34 -29.92
CA ASP A 211 6.52 10.65 -29.37
C ASP A 211 6.56 10.37 -27.85
N LEU A 212 6.56 11.44 -27.04
CA LEU A 212 6.57 11.41 -25.57
C LEU A 212 5.17 11.52 -24.97
#